data_AF-A0A7V8XLI0-F1
#
_entry.id   AF-A0A7V8XLI0-F1
#
_cell.length_a   1.000
_cell.length_b   1.000
_cell.length_c   1.000
_cell.angle_alpha   90.00
_cell.angle_beta   90.00
_cell.angle_gamma   90.00
#
_symmetry.space_group_name_H-M   'P 1'
#
loop_
_entity.id
_entity.type
_entity.pdbx_description
1 polymer ?
#
loop_
_entity_poly.entity_id
_entity_poly.type
_entity_poly.pdbx_seq_one_letter_code
_entity_poly.pdbx_strand_id
1 'polypeptide(L)'
;LQGTNQGANAGRVAFFWQNPSPIFPGATSTTDLDDTLNAWYHIVAVWEDTDGDTGDNGVRSIYINGVLEGTESTAQPRNDVGGNTAIGRAGSFDNQNFNFDGQIDDVAFFNYPLNSEEARWLRNNSLNSIPEPASFGLLALGGLLLGGRRAWRGIAEA
;
A
#
# COMPACT_ATOMS: atom_id res chain seq x y z
N LEU A 1 18.36 -12.17 -2.17
CA LEU A 1 18.13 -10.76 -2.56
C LEU A 1 19.47 -10.00 -2.63
N GLN A 2 19.79 -9.26 -3.70
CA GLN A 2 20.91 -8.28 -3.67
C GLN A 2 20.48 -6.95 -4.29
N GLY A 3 19.76 -6.17 -3.49
CA GLY A 3 19.40 -4.79 -3.78
C GLY A 3 19.43 -3.97 -2.48
N THR A 4 20.56 -3.32 -2.23
CA THR A 4 20.80 -2.17 -1.32
C THR A 4 20.58 -2.20 0.19
N ASN A 5 20.05 -3.22 0.85
CA ASN A 5 20.17 -3.26 2.30
C ASN A 5 21.47 -3.98 2.71
N GLN A 6 22.61 -3.33 2.53
CA GLN A 6 23.88 -3.86 3.04
C GLN A 6 23.97 -3.52 4.55
N GLY A 7 24.06 -4.55 5.40
CA GLY A 7 24.09 -4.42 6.87
C GLY A 7 22.83 -4.96 7.56
N ALA A 8 22.44 -4.40 8.71
CA ALA A 8 21.38 -4.92 9.59
C ALA A 8 19.96 -5.01 8.99
N ASN A 9 19.77 -4.57 7.74
CA ASN A 9 18.49 -4.58 7.03
C ASN A 9 18.47 -5.53 5.81
N ALA A 10 19.52 -6.32 5.59
CA ALA A 10 19.54 -7.32 4.52
C ALA A 10 18.28 -8.21 4.59
N GLY A 11 17.74 -8.58 3.43
CA GLY A 11 16.53 -9.39 3.32
C GLY A 11 15.21 -8.71 3.74
N ARG A 12 15.24 -7.49 4.30
CA ARG A 12 14.04 -6.75 4.73
C ARG A 12 13.47 -5.84 3.66
N VAL A 13 12.18 -5.55 3.78
CA VAL A 13 11.46 -4.61 2.91
C VAL A 13 11.58 -3.21 3.46
N ALA A 14 11.92 -2.24 2.59
CA ALA A 14 11.98 -0.83 2.96
C ALA A 14 11.07 0.02 2.05
N PHE A 15 10.46 1.04 2.64
CA PHE A 15 9.66 2.04 1.94
C PHE A 15 10.20 3.42 2.25
N PHE A 16 10.83 4.03 1.24
CA PHE A 16 11.62 5.24 1.40
C PHE A 16 11.59 6.10 0.13
N TRP A 17 11.97 7.37 0.28
CA TRP A 17 12.41 8.22 -0.82
C TRP A 17 13.75 8.85 -0.47
N GLN A 18 14.50 9.23 -1.50
CA GLN A 18 15.77 9.94 -1.31
C GLN A 18 15.52 11.44 -1.26
N ASN A 19 16.09 12.09 -0.24
CA ASN A 19 16.29 13.54 -0.22
C ASN A 19 17.79 13.84 -0.32
N PRO A 20 18.21 15.03 -0.79
CA PRO A 20 19.62 15.41 -0.92
C PRO A 20 20.27 15.62 0.46
N SER A 21 20.61 14.53 1.17
CA SER A 21 21.26 14.50 2.49
C SER A 21 21.62 13.04 2.85
N PRO A 22 22.61 12.72 3.71
CA PRO A 22 23.04 11.33 3.92
C PRO A 22 22.05 10.43 4.69
N ILE A 23 20.83 10.91 4.95
CA ILE A 23 19.79 10.20 5.69
C ILE A 23 18.72 9.75 4.70
N PHE A 24 18.45 8.44 4.67
CA PHE A 24 17.35 7.83 3.93
C PHE A 24 16.22 7.54 4.91
N PRO A 25 15.35 8.52 5.23
CA PRO A 25 14.19 8.25 6.07
C PRO A 25 13.35 7.18 5.38
N GLY A 26 12.83 6.23 6.14
CA GLY A 26 12.04 5.14 5.61
C GLY A 26 11.59 4.18 6.68
N ALA A 27 10.43 3.57 6.47
CA ALA A 27 10.02 2.40 7.24
C ALA A 27 10.79 1.18 6.73
N THR A 28 11.17 0.28 7.63
CA THR A 28 11.74 -1.03 7.29
C THR A 28 10.95 -2.10 8.04
N SER A 29 10.66 -3.21 7.38
CA SER A 29 10.00 -4.37 7.98
C SER A 29 10.87 -5.00 9.08
N THR A 30 10.28 -5.83 9.93
CA THR A 30 11.04 -6.64 10.91
C THR A 30 11.32 -8.03 10.37
N THR A 31 10.42 -8.57 9.52
CA THR A 31 10.59 -9.85 8.86
C THR A 31 11.71 -9.76 7.82
N ASP A 32 12.62 -10.74 7.92
CA ASP A 32 13.62 -11.04 6.90
C ASP A 32 13.01 -12.01 5.88
N LEU A 33 12.94 -11.59 4.62
CA LEU A 33 12.38 -12.41 3.54
C LEU A 33 13.35 -13.49 3.05
N ASP A 34 14.65 -13.37 3.36
CA ASP A 34 15.63 -14.39 3.03
C ASP A 34 15.56 -15.61 3.99
N ASP A 35 14.87 -15.49 5.14
CA ASP A 35 14.65 -16.61 6.08
C ASP A 35 13.77 -17.72 5.48
N THR A 36 12.83 -17.37 4.58
CA THR A 36 12.03 -18.36 3.84
C THR A 36 12.04 -18.08 2.35
N LEU A 37 13.14 -18.47 1.70
CA LEU A 37 13.28 -18.44 0.26
C LEU A 37 12.18 -19.24 -0.45
N ASN A 38 11.80 -18.80 -1.64
CA ASN A 38 10.74 -19.39 -2.48
C ASN A 38 9.34 -19.37 -1.85
N ALA A 39 9.07 -18.45 -0.92
CA ALA A 39 7.75 -18.18 -0.39
C ALA A 39 7.15 -16.91 -1.00
N TRP A 40 5.83 -16.90 -1.19
CA TRP A 40 5.10 -15.70 -1.56
C TRP A 40 4.85 -14.83 -0.32
N TYR A 41 5.08 -13.52 -0.48
CA TYR A 41 4.77 -12.52 0.54
C TYR A 41 3.84 -11.47 -0.06
N HIS A 42 2.81 -11.12 0.71
CA HIS A 42 1.97 -9.98 0.39
C HIS A 42 2.54 -8.73 1.06
N ILE A 43 2.90 -7.72 0.27
CA ILE A 43 3.55 -6.49 0.74
C ILE A 43 2.64 -5.30 0.43
N VAL A 44 2.37 -4.48 1.46
CA VAL A 44 1.68 -3.20 1.29
C VAL A 44 2.56 -2.10 1.86
N ALA A 45 2.84 -1.08 1.06
CA ALA A 45 3.48 0.16 1.50
C ALA A 45 2.46 1.30 1.42
N VAL A 46 2.33 2.05 2.51
CA VAL A 46 1.35 3.15 2.63
C VAL A 46 2.07 4.44 2.97
N TRP A 47 1.68 5.51 2.30
CA TRP A 47 1.97 6.88 2.71
C TRP A 47 0.67 7.56 3.09
N GLU A 48 0.59 8.02 4.33
CA GLU A 48 -0.50 8.84 4.85
C GLU A 48 0.03 10.26 5.07
N ASP A 49 -0.45 11.21 4.27
CA ASP A 49 -0.16 12.62 4.46
C ASP A 49 -0.88 13.13 5.71
N THR A 50 -0.14 13.76 6.62
CA THR A 50 -0.69 14.30 7.88
C THR A 50 -0.86 15.82 7.86
N ASP A 51 -0.33 16.52 6.86
CA ASP A 51 -0.38 17.98 6.74
C ASP A 51 -1.34 18.48 5.64
N GLY A 52 -1.90 17.59 4.82
CA GLY A 52 -2.88 17.95 3.78
C GLY A 52 -2.21 18.17 2.42
N ASP A 53 -2.37 19.36 1.81
CA ASP A 53 -1.92 19.60 0.42
C ASP A 53 -0.41 19.90 0.29
N THR A 54 0.34 20.05 1.39
CA THR A 54 1.77 20.40 1.32
C THR A 54 2.67 19.20 1.04
N GLY A 55 2.26 17.97 1.35
CA GLY A 55 3.06 16.76 1.06
C GLY A 55 4.33 16.60 1.90
N ASP A 56 4.50 17.44 2.92
CA ASP A 56 5.75 17.58 3.67
C ASP A 56 5.82 16.64 4.88
N ASN A 57 4.69 16.43 5.55
CA ASN A 57 4.58 15.58 6.74
C ASN A 57 3.69 14.38 6.46
N GLY A 58 4.08 13.24 7.03
CA GLY A 58 3.23 12.07 6.97
C GLY A 58 3.82 10.86 7.63
N VAL A 59 3.07 9.77 7.54
CA VAL A 59 3.40 8.48 8.11
C VAL A 59 3.56 7.45 7.01
N ARG A 60 4.70 6.76 7.03
CA ARG A 60 4.97 5.62 6.16
C ARG A 60 4.73 4.34 6.94
N SER A 61 4.00 3.41 6.34
CA SER A 61 3.74 2.10 6.93
C SER A 61 4.08 0.98 5.96
N ILE A 62 4.62 -0.13 6.47
CA ILE A 62 4.85 -1.37 5.74
C ILE A 62 4.08 -2.49 6.41
N TYR A 63 3.31 -3.21 5.61
CA TYR A 63 2.65 -4.43 6.03
C TYR A 63 3.22 -5.62 5.27
N ILE A 64 3.58 -6.68 6.00
CA ILE A 64 3.96 -7.98 5.44
C ILE A 64 2.89 -8.98 5.84
N ASN A 65 2.33 -9.70 4.86
CA ASN A 65 1.26 -10.66 5.08
C ASN A 65 0.06 -10.10 5.88
N GLY A 66 -0.23 -8.81 5.70
CA GLY A 66 -1.31 -8.09 6.37
C GLY A 66 -0.98 -7.62 7.81
N VAL A 67 0.23 -7.83 8.29
CA VAL A 67 0.66 -7.39 9.62
C VAL A 67 1.53 -6.15 9.49
N LEU A 68 1.26 -5.11 10.27
CA LEU A 68 2.11 -3.91 10.31
C LEU A 68 3.48 -4.28 10.88
N GLU A 69 4.53 -4.03 10.12
CA GLU A 69 5.90 -4.38 10.51
C GLU A 69 6.85 -3.20 10.62
N GLY A 70 6.56 -2.09 9.93
CA GLY A 70 7.37 -0.88 9.99
C GLY A 70 6.51 0.35 9.93
N THR A 71 6.82 1.35 10.75
CA THR A 71 6.20 2.67 10.69
C THR A 71 7.24 3.75 10.95
N GLU A 72 7.15 4.85 10.22
CA GLU A 72 8.00 6.02 10.44
C GLU A 72 7.21 7.29 10.14
N SER A 73 7.21 8.23 11.09
CA SER A 73 6.70 9.58 10.89
C SER A 73 7.83 10.46 10.41
N THR A 74 7.58 11.23 9.36
CA THR A 74 8.60 12.07 8.72
C THR A 74 8.02 13.45 8.47
N ALA A 75 8.87 14.47 8.60
CA ALA A 75 8.56 15.85 8.23
C ALA A 75 9.39 16.28 7.00
N GLN A 76 9.63 15.32 6.11
CA GLN A 76 10.49 15.47 4.96
C GLN A 76 9.64 15.45 3.70
N PRO A 77 9.69 16.51 2.87
CA PRO A 77 8.98 16.55 1.60
C PRO A 77 9.30 15.33 0.76
N ARG A 78 8.26 14.82 0.09
CA ARG A 78 8.43 13.92 -1.05
C ARG A 78 8.73 14.76 -2.29
N ASN A 79 10.01 14.97 -2.59
CA ASN A 79 10.41 15.64 -3.83
C ASN A 79 10.26 14.69 -5.02
N ASP A 80 9.39 15.01 -5.96
CA ASP A 80 9.36 14.33 -7.26
C ASP A 80 10.55 14.82 -8.09
N VAL A 81 11.53 13.94 -8.26
CA VAL A 81 12.73 14.20 -9.08
C VAL A 81 12.54 13.78 -10.54
N GLY A 82 11.32 13.35 -10.91
CA GLY A 82 11.00 12.78 -12.21
C GLY A 82 11.50 11.35 -12.37
N GLY A 83 11.18 10.75 -13.53
CA GLY A 83 11.57 9.39 -13.89
C GLY A 83 10.39 8.46 -14.13
N ASN A 84 10.66 7.28 -14.72
CA ASN A 84 9.62 6.29 -14.98
C ASN A 84 9.42 5.42 -13.73
N THR A 85 8.16 5.14 -13.39
CA THR A 85 7.83 4.07 -12.43
C THR A 85 8.33 2.74 -12.98
N ALA A 86 9.08 2.02 -12.16
CA ALA A 86 9.60 0.69 -12.49
C ALA A 86 9.22 -0.30 -11.39
N ILE A 87 8.91 -1.52 -11.80
CA ILE A 87 8.62 -2.66 -10.92
C ILE A 87 9.76 -3.66 -11.11
N GLY A 88 10.25 -4.24 -10.01
CA GLY A 88 11.33 -5.22 -10.04
C GLY A 88 12.71 -4.64 -10.37
N ARG A 89 12.86 -3.31 -10.42
CA ARG A 89 14.15 -2.63 -10.55
C ARG A 89 14.09 -1.18 -10.08
N ALA A 90 15.25 -0.56 -9.92
CA ALA A 90 15.35 0.88 -9.84
C ALA A 90 14.94 1.58 -11.14
N GLY A 91 14.12 2.63 -11.02
CA GLY A 91 13.64 3.44 -12.16
C GLY A 91 14.68 4.39 -12.75
N SER A 92 15.52 5.01 -11.91
CA SER A 92 16.49 6.05 -12.30
C SER A 92 17.92 5.84 -11.76
N PHE A 93 18.20 4.71 -11.10
CA PHE A 93 19.55 4.37 -10.61
C PHE A 93 20.29 3.57 -11.68
N ASP A 94 20.68 4.25 -12.77
CA ASP A 94 21.23 3.62 -13.99
C ASP A 94 22.58 2.91 -13.82
N ASN A 95 23.21 2.97 -12.63
CA ASN A 95 24.54 2.40 -12.39
C ASN A 95 24.63 1.50 -11.16
N GLN A 96 23.49 1.10 -10.59
CA GLN A 96 23.45 0.20 -9.42
C GLN A 96 22.47 -0.93 -9.74
N ASN A 97 22.96 -2.17 -9.80
CA ASN A 97 22.18 -3.37 -10.13
C ASN A 97 21.13 -3.65 -9.03
N PHE A 98 20.03 -2.91 -9.03
CA PHE A 98 18.91 -3.08 -8.11
C PHE A 98 17.76 -3.88 -8.71
N ASN A 99 18.10 -4.92 -9.47
CA ASN A 99 17.09 -5.81 -10.01
C ASN A 99 16.58 -6.73 -8.91
N PHE A 100 15.26 -6.84 -8.82
CA PHE A 100 14.62 -7.86 -8.02
C PHE A 100 14.73 -9.20 -8.75
N ASP A 101 15.34 -10.18 -8.07
CA ASP A 101 15.48 -11.55 -8.55
C ASP A 101 14.41 -12.40 -7.88
N GLY A 102 13.22 -12.44 -8.49
CA GLY A 102 12.05 -13.13 -7.96
C GLY A 102 10.82 -12.92 -8.85
N GLN A 103 9.70 -13.51 -8.43
CA GLN A 103 8.41 -13.33 -9.12
C GLN A 103 7.59 -12.22 -8.43
N ILE A 104 6.87 -11.44 -9.22
CA ILE A 104 5.97 -10.38 -8.78
C ILE A 104 4.61 -10.63 -9.43
N ASP A 105 3.54 -10.53 -8.66
CA ASP A 105 2.16 -10.68 -9.14
C ASP A 105 1.23 -9.72 -8.38
N ASP A 106 0.03 -9.49 -8.90
CA ASP A 106 -1.05 -8.69 -8.29
C ASP A 106 -0.59 -7.28 -7.83
N VAL A 107 0.02 -6.51 -8.73
CA VAL A 107 0.46 -5.13 -8.43
C VAL A 107 -0.67 -4.12 -8.59
N ALA A 108 -0.93 -3.33 -7.56
CA ALA A 108 -1.87 -2.21 -7.57
C ALA A 108 -1.28 -0.93 -6.96
N PHE A 109 -1.84 0.21 -7.38
CA PHE A 109 -1.57 1.52 -6.81
C PHE A 109 -2.90 2.14 -6.37
N PHE A 110 -2.91 2.74 -5.18
CA PHE A 110 -4.07 3.43 -4.62
C PHE A 110 -3.75 4.92 -4.50
N ASN A 111 -4.74 5.77 -4.78
CA ASN A 111 -4.64 7.22 -4.61
C ASN A 111 -5.13 7.70 -3.23
N TYR A 112 -5.25 6.78 -2.28
CA TYR A 112 -5.62 7.03 -0.89
C TYR A 112 -4.80 6.11 0.03
N PRO A 113 -4.53 6.52 1.28
CA PRO A 113 -3.84 5.66 2.23
C PRO A 113 -4.74 4.50 2.65
N LEU A 114 -4.21 3.29 2.56
CA LEU A 114 -4.90 2.09 3.05
C LEU A 114 -4.74 1.98 4.57
N ASN A 115 -5.82 1.65 5.26
CA ASN A 115 -5.76 1.35 6.68
C ASN A 115 -5.34 -0.13 6.94
N SER A 116 -5.12 -0.46 8.21
CA SER A 116 -4.65 -1.81 8.59
C SER A 116 -5.63 -2.94 8.27
N GLU A 117 -6.94 -2.68 8.26
CA GLU A 117 -7.96 -3.68 7.93
C GLU A 117 -7.98 -3.93 6.42
N GLU A 118 -7.87 -2.88 5.61
CA GLU A 118 -7.78 -2.97 4.16
C GLU A 118 -6.50 -3.73 3.73
N ALA A 119 -5.36 -3.41 4.34
CA ALA A 119 -4.11 -4.14 4.08
C ALA A 119 -4.20 -5.64 4.44
N ARG A 120 -4.90 -5.97 5.54
CA ARG A 120 -5.20 -7.37 5.92
C ARG A 120 -6.16 -8.05 4.96
N TRP A 121 -7.16 -7.32 4.48
CA TRP A 121 -8.15 -7.84 3.56
C TRP A 121 -7.50 -8.18 2.21
N LEU A 122 -6.69 -7.27 1.65
CA LEU A 122 -5.97 -7.48 0.39
C LEU A 122 -5.08 -8.72 0.41
N ARG A 123 -4.47 -9.03 1.56
CA ARG A 123 -3.65 -10.23 1.72
C ARG A 123 -4.39 -11.54 1.41
N ASN A 124 -5.69 -11.60 1.67
CA ASN A 124 -6.50 -12.81 1.50
C ASN A 124 -7.38 -12.77 0.26
N ASN A 125 -7.44 -11.64 -0.45
CA ASN A 125 -8.38 -11.40 -1.54
C ASN A 125 -7.63 -10.87 -2.75
N SER A 126 -7.75 -11.56 -3.90
CA SER A 126 -7.15 -11.09 -5.15
C SER A 126 -7.74 -9.75 -5.56
N LEU A 127 -6.96 -8.91 -6.22
CA LEU A 127 -7.40 -7.61 -6.74
C LEU A 127 -8.61 -7.73 -7.69
N ASN A 128 -8.76 -8.88 -8.35
CA ASN A 128 -9.92 -9.20 -9.21
C ASN A 128 -11.25 -9.32 -8.44
N SER A 129 -11.18 -9.43 -7.11
CA SER A 129 -12.34 -9.45 -6.22
C SER A 129 -12.66 -8.09 -5.60
N ILE A 130 -11.87 -7.04 -5.88
CA ILE A 130 -12.21 -5.67 -5.51
C ILE A 130 -13.42 -5.28 -6.37
N PRO A 131 -14.62 -5.13 -5.77
CA PRO A 131 -15.78 -4.67 -6.51
C PRO A 131 -15.46 -3.27 -7.02
N GLU A 132 -15.69 -3.00 -8.31
CA GLU A 132 -15.52 -1.65 -8.86
C GLU A 132 -16.18 -0.64 -7.91
N PRO A 133 -15.62 0.55 -7.64
CA PRO A 133 -16.14 1.49 -6.63
C PRO A 133 -17.65 1.76 -6.72
N ALA A 134 -18.24 1.63 -7.91
CA ALA A 134 -19.67 1.73 -8.16
C ALA A 134 -20.51 0.57 -7.59
N SER A 135 -19.92 -0.60 -7.34
CA SER A 135 -20.60 -1.83 -6.91
C SER A 135 -21.08 -1.75 -5.46
N PHE A 136 -20.31 -1.15 -4.56
CA PHE A 136 -20.78 -0.87 -3.19
C PHE A 136 -21.89 0.18 -3.17
N GLY A 137 -21.78 1.21 -4.03
CA GLY A 137 -22.83 2.21 -4.23
C GLY A 137 -24.13 1.62 -4.78
N LEU A 138 -24.05 0.71 -5.75
CA LEU A 138 -25.19 -0.02 -6.32
C LEU A 138 -25.79 -1.02 -5.34
N LEU A 139 -24.99 -1.69 -4.50
CA LEU A 139 -25.51 -2.59 -3.46
C LEU A 139 -26.25 -1.79 -2.37
N ALA A 140 -25.70 -0.64 -1.96
CA ALA A 140 -26.34 0.26 -1.00
C ALA A 140 -27.63 0.89 -1.56
N LEU A 141 -27.62 1.34 -2.82
CA LEU A 141 -28.82 1.83 -3.52
C LEU A 141 -29.86 0.72 -3.73
N GLY A 142 -29.43 -0.48 -4.10
CA GLY A 142 -30.29 -1.65 -4.26
C GLY A 142 -30.96 -2.04 -2.95
N GLY A 143 -30.22 -2.02 -1.83
CA GLY A 143 -30.74 -2.27 -0.48
C GLY A 143 -31.75 -1.21 -0.02
N LEU A 144 -31.49 0.07 -0.28
CA LEU A 144 -32.39 1.18 0.05
C LEU A 144 -33.69 1.15 -0.76
N LEU A 145 -33.63 0.83 -2.06
CA LEU A 145 -34.81 0.73 -2.93
C LEU A 145 -35.70 -0.48 -2.58
N LEU A 146 -35.11 -1.58 -2.15
CA LEU A 146 -35.85 -2.77 -1.70
C LEU A 146 -36.44 -2.59 -0.29
N GLY A 147 -35.76 -1.85 0.59
CA GLY A 147 -36.27 -1.48 1.92
C GLY A 147 -37.46 -0.51 1.88
N GLY A 148 -37.44 0.46 0.96
CA GLY A 148 -38.50 1.47 0.83
C GLY A 148 -39.85 0.94 0.33
N ARG A 149 -39.88 -0.20 -0.38
CA ARG A 149 -41.13 -0.78 -0.90
C ARG A 149 -41.99 -1.49 0.15
N ARG A 150 -41.44 -1.82 1.33
CA ARG A 150 -42.19 -2.50 2.40
C ARG A 150 -42.84 -1.56 3.41
N ALA A 151 -42.48 -0.27 3.42
CA ALA A 151 -43.01 0.71 4.37
C ALA A 151 -44.24 1.51 3.87
N TRP A 152 -44.66 1.34 2.60
CA TRP A 152 -45.67 2.18 1.93
C TRP A 152 -47.01 1.47 1.65
N ARG A 153 -47.43 0.51 2.48
CA ARG A 153 -48.75 -0.15 2.37
C ARG A 153 -49.56 -0.19 3.67
N GLY A 154 -49.33 0.75 4.59
CA GLY A 154 -49.93 0.73 5.92
C GLY A 154 -50.83 1.89 6.34
N ILE A 155 -51.05 2.94 5.53
CA ILE A 155 -51.78 4.14 6.01
C ILE A 155 -52.76 4.68 4.96
N ALA A 156 -53.83 3.93 4.72
CA ALA A 156 -55.07 4.46 4.17
C ALA A 156 -56.23 3.59 4.68
N GLU A 157 -56.86 4.01 5.79
CA GLU A 157 -58.28 3.82 6.16
C GLU A 157 -58.46 4.04 7.67
N ALA A 158 -58.97 5.22 8.05
CA ALA A 158 -59.86 5.49 9.19
C ALA A 158 -60.29 6.97 9.15
#